data_AF-A0A4Q5X3H2-F1
#
_entry.id   AF-A0A4Q5X3H2-F1
#
_cell.length_a   1.000
_cell.length_b   1.000
_cell.length_c   1.000
_cell.angle_alpha   90.00
_cell.angle_beta   90.00
_cell.angle_gamma   90.00
#
_symmetry.space_group_name_H-M   'P 1'
#
loop_
_entity.id
_entity.type
_entity.pdbx_description
1 polymer ?
#
loop_
_entity_poly.entity_id
_entity_poly.type
_entity_poly.pdbx_seq_one_letter_code
_entity_poly.pdbx_strand_id
1 'polypeptide(L)'
;FWNSVKHAKPFAVGFNCALGADLMRPFIAEMARVADTLVAAYPNAGLPNEMGQYDEQPHETAHAVEQWAKEGLVNILGGCCGTTPDHIKHVADSVKGITPRQPPERQKALRLAGLEPFELA
;
A
#
# COMPACT_ATOMS: atom_id res chain seq x y z
N PHE A 1 -11.05 -7.26 -5.59
CA PHE A 1 -9.78 -7.22 -6.35
C PHE A 1 -8.93 -8.48 -6.16
N TRP A 2 -8.46 -8.82 -4.95
CA TRP A 2 -7.49 -9.91 -4.75
C TRP A 2 -7.91 -11.27 -5.34
N ASN A 3 -9.16 -11.70 -5.11
CA ASN A 3 -9.70 -12.94 -5.69
C ASN A 3 -9.58 -13.00 -7.22
N SER A 4 -9.66 -11.84 -7.89
CA SER A 4 -9.56 -11.74 -9.35
C SER A 4 -8.15 -11.99 -9.85
N VAL A 5 -7.11 -11.65 -9.08
CA VAL A 5 -5.71 -11.63 -9.55
C VAL A 5 -4.81 -12.69 -8.90
N LYS A 6 -5.21 -13.26 -7.76
CA LYS A 6 -4.36 -14.20 -6.98
C LYS A 6 -3.86 -15.41 -7.77
N HIS A 7 -4.61 -15.84 -8.79
CA HIS A 7 -4.27 -16.99 -9.62
C HIS A 7 -2.95 -16.79 -10.40
N ALA A 8 -2.54 -15.54 -10.62
CA ALA A 8 -1.26 -15.20 -11.25
C ALA A 8 -0.04 -15.46 -10.35
N LYS A 9 -0.25 -15.76 -9.06
CA LYS A 9 0.81 -15.98 -8.05
C LYS A 9 1.86 -14.85 -8.05
N PRO A 10 1.45 -13.58 -7.92
CA PRO A 10 2.39 -12.46 -7.99
C PRO A 10 3.31 -12.44 -6.76
N PHE A 11 4.54 -11.98 -6.97
CA PHE A 11 5.50 -11.73 -5.88
C PHE A 11 4.99 -10.68 -4.88
N ALA A 12 4.30 -9.65 -5.37
CA ALA A 12 3.65 -8.63 -4.56
C ALA A 12 2.40 -8.09 -5.26
N VAL A 13 1.47 -7.54 -4.47
CA VAL A 13 0.27 -6.85 -4.94
C VAL A 13 0.16 -5.50 -4.22
N GLY A 14 -0.39 -4.48 -4.87
CA GLY A 14 -0.34 -3.15 -4.28
C GLY A 14 -1.11 -2.10 -5.04
N PHE A 15 -0.94 -0.86 -4.58
CA PHE A 15 -1.53 0.33 -5.16
C PHE A 15 -0.45 1.37 -5.44
N ASN A 16 -0.63 2.12 -6.51
CA ASN A 16 0.16 3.30 -6.81
C ASN A 16 -0.74 4.41 -7.35
N CYS A 17 -0.31 5.66 -7.20
CA CYS A 17 -1.00 6.84 -7.72
C CYS A 17 -2.41 7.05 -7.12
N ALA A 18 -3.21 7.87 -7.79
CA ALA A 18 -4.58 8.32 -7.47
C ALA A 18 -4.74 9.09 -6.15
N LEU A 19 -4.07 8.66 -5.08
CA LEU A 19 -4.26 9.14 -3.73
C LEU A 19 -2.89 9.42 -3.07
N GLY A 20 -2.88 10.42 -2.19
CA GLY A 20 -1.83 10.55 -1.17
C GLY A 20 -1.95 9.46 -0.11
N ALA A 21 -0.99 9.41 0.81
CA ALA A 21 -0.90 8.34 1.81
C ALA A 21 -2.19 8.24 2.64
N ASP A 22 -2.62 9.30 3.31
CA ASP A 22 -3.76 9.25 4.25
C ASP A 22 -5.03 8.65 3.64
N LEU A 23 -5.36 9.02 2.40
CA LEU A 23 -6.53 8.51 1.69
C LEU A 23 -6.33 7.09 1.16
N MET A 24 -5.09 6.68 0.89
CA MET A 24 -4.78 5.33 0.42
C MET A 24 -4.83 4.28 1.55
N ARG A 25 -4.60 4.68 2.80
CA ARG A 25 -4.47 3.77 3.95
C ARG A 25 -5.59 2.72 4.07
N PRO A 26 -6.90 3.03 3.94
CA PRO A 26 -7.95 2.03 4.06
C PRO A 26 -7.84 0.90 3.02
N PHE A 27 -7.39 1.23 1.80
CA PHE A 27 -7.19 0.25 0.73
C PHE A 27 -5.96 -0.63 0.99
N ILE A 28 -4.89 -0.05 1.54
CA ILE A 28 -3.71 -0.82 1.99
C ILE A 28 -4.11 -1.79 3.09
N ALA A 29 -4.86 -1.32 4.10
CA ALA A 29 -5.30 -2.15 5.22
C ALA A 29 -6.17 -3.33 4.75
N GLU A 30 -7.11 -3.09 3.83
CA GLU A 30 -7.93 -4.17 3.27
C GLU A 30 -7.11 -5.16 2.46
N MET A 31 -6.16 -4.68 1.64
CA MET A 31 -5.25 -5.56 0.90
C MET A 31 -4.37 -6.39 1.84
N ALA A 32 -3.82 -5.77 2.89
CA ALA A 32 -3.02 -6.42 3.91
C ALA A 32 -3.80 -7.53 4.64
N ARG A 33 -5.10 -7.35 4.82
CA ARG A 33 -5.98 -8.36 5.42
C ARG A 33 -6.19 -9.58 4.51
N VAL A 34 -6.32 -9.37 3.19
CA VAL A 34 -6.78 -10.43 2.27
C VAL A 34 -5.67 -11.09 1.44
N ALA A 35 -4.55 -10.40 1.21
CA ALA A 35 -3.50 -10.86 0.30
C ALA A 35 -2.60 -11.92 0.96
N ASP A 36 -2.56 -13.12 0.39
CA ASP A 36 -1.61 -14.20 0.74
C ASP A 36 -0.24 -14.02 0.04
N THR A 37 0.14 -12.78 -0.26
CA THR A 37 1.44 -12.38 -0.83
C THR A 37 1.92 -11.04 -0.21
N LEU A 38 3.06 -10.52 -0.66
CA LEU A 38 3.60 -9.23 -0.21
C LEU A 38 2.73 -8.06 -0.65
N VAL A 39 2.62 -7.03 0.19
CA VAL A 39 1.88 -5.80 -0.12
C VAL A 39 2.83 -4.66 -0.46
N ALA A 40 2.59 -4.00 -1.59
CA ALA A 40 3.35 -2.84 -2.04
C ALA A 40 2.49 -1.57 -2.05
N ALA A 41 3.06 -0.41 -1.74
CA ALA A 41 2.35 0.87 -1.81
C ALA A 41 3.26 2.00 -2.29
N TYR A 42 2.75 2.79 -3.23
CA TYR A 42 3.42 3.94 -3.85
C TYR A 42 2.44 5.13 -3.91
N PRO A 43 2.16 5.79 -2.77
CA PRO A 43 1.28 6.95 -2.77
C PRO A 43 1.88 8.12 -3.54
N ASN A 44 1.03 9.04 -3.96
CA ASN A 44 1.48 10.37 -4.39
C ASN A 44 1.99 11.18 -3.19
N ALA A 45 2.74 12.25 -3.43
CA ALA A 45 3.05 13.29 -2.43
C ALA A 45 1.79 14.16 -2.21
N GLY A 46 0.75 13.56 -1.64
CA GLY A 46 -0.55 14.19 -1.44
C GLY A 46 -1.45 14.14 -2.68
N LEU A 47 -2.55 14.90 -2.63
CA LEU A 47 -3.36 15.17 -3.80
C LEU A 47 -2.77 16.34 -4.59
N PRO A 48 -2.89 16.35 -5.93
CA PRO A 48 -2.48 17.50 -6.70
C PRO A 48 -3.35 18.72 -6.34
N ASN A 49 -2.72 19.89 -6.24
CA ASN A 49 -3.42 21.16 -6.08
C ASN A 49 -4.10 21.59 -7.38
N GLU A 50 -4.80 22.73 -7.37
CA GLU A 50 -5.52 23.27 -8.55
C GLU A 50 -4.61 23.52 -9.76
N MET A 51 -3.31 23.67 -9.54
CA MET A 51 -2.29 23.85 -10.57
C MET A 51 -1.65 22.53 -11.03
N GLY A 52 -2.11 21.39 -10.51
CA GLY A 52 -1.58 20.06 -10.81
C GLY A 52 -0.25 19.74 -10.11
N GLN A 53 0.16 20.53 -9.12
CA GLN A 53 1.40 20.37 -8.37
C GLN A 53 1.17 19.61 -7.06
N TYR A 54 2.25 19.08 -6.48
CA TYR A 54 2.22 18.32 -5.23
C TYR A 54 2.97 19.10 -4.16
N ASP A 55 2.26 19.52 -3.12
CA ASP A 55 2.78 20.40 -2.08
C ASP A 55 3.27 19.66 -0.83
N GLU A 56 2.91 18.38 -0.69
CA GLU A 56 3.31 17.53 0.44
C GLU A 56 4.84 17.38 0.47
N GLN A 57 5.41 17.57 1.65
CA GLN A 57 6.84 17.56 1.87
C GLN A 57 7.35 16.14 2.15
N PRO A 58 8.65 15.86 1.91
CA PRO A 58 9.25 14.55 2.14
C PRO A 58 8.96 13.90 3.49
N HIS A 59 8.97 14.70 4.57
CA HIS A 59 8.77 14.22 5.92
C HIS A 59 7.30 13.90 6.22
N GLU A 60 6.35 14.56 5.56
CA GLU A 60 4.92 14.32 5.72
C GLU A 60 4.56 12.95 5.12
N THR A 61 4.98 12.70 3.88
CA THR A 61 4.80 11.39 3.23
C THR A 61 5.46 10.28 4.04
N ALA A 62 6.69 10.51 4.52
CA ALA A 62 7.43 9.53 5.31
C ALA A 62 6.72 9.20 6.64
N HIS A 63 6.16 10.21 7.32
CA HIS A 63 5.44 9.99 8.57
C HIS A 63 4.17 9.15 8.36
N ALA A 64 3.42 9.43 7.31
CA ALA A 64 2.20 8.68 6.99
C ALA A 64 2.49 7.21 6.69
N VAL A 65 3.49 6.91 5.86
CA VAL A 65 3.83 5.52 5.49
C VAL A 65 4.59 4.77 6.58
N GLU A 66 5.29 5.47 7.48
CA GLU A 66 5.91 4.88 8.67
C GLU A 66 4.86 4.22 9.56
N GLN A 67 3.68 4.84 9.72
CA GLN A 67 2.59 4.24 10.49
C GLN A 67 2.12 2.93 9.87
N TRP A 68 2.03 2.85 8.53
CA TRP A 68 1.65 1.60 7.86
C TRP A 68 2.66 0.48 8.09
N ALA A 69 3.95 0.83 8.07
CA ALA A 69 5.02 -0.12 8.36
C ALA A 69 4.94 -0.61 9.82
N LYS A 70 4.74 0.29 10.79
CA LYS A 70 4.58 -0.04 12.21
C LYS A 70 3.34 -0.91 12.48
N GLU A 71 2.26 -0.67 11.76
CA GLU A 71 1.02 -1.46 11.83
C GLU A 71 1.12 -2.80 11.07
N GLY A 72 2.25 -3.07 10.39
CA GLY A 72 2.44 -4.31 9.64
C GLY A 72 1.53 -4.44 8.42
N LEU A 73 1.21 -3.32 7.75
CA LEU A 73 0.33 -3.31 6.58
C LEU A 73 1.08 -3.54 5.26
N VAL A 74 2.37 -3.24 5.21
CA VAL A 74 3.16 -3.18 3.96
C VAL A 74 4.45 -3.98 4.02
N ASN A 75 4.94 -4.35 2.85
CA ASN A 75 6.22 -5.02 2.61
C ASN A 75 7.17 -4.18 1.76
N ILE A 76 6.63 -3.43 0.81
CA ILE A 76 7.39 -2.63 -0.15
C ILE A 76 6.78 -1.23 -0.17
N LEU A 77 7.62 -0.21 0.01
CA LEU A 77 7.21 1.19 -0.03
C LEU A 77 8.01 1.95 -1.09
N GLY A 78 7.34 2.87 -1.74
CA GLY A 78 7.96 3.84 -2.63
C GLY A 78 7.07 5.08 -2.78
N GLY A 79 7.22 5.77 -3.89
CA GLY A 79 6.45 6.97 -4.22
C GLY A 79 5.97 6.96 -5.66
N CYS A 80 4.89 7.68 -5.93
CA CYS A 80 4.36 7.91 -7.27
C CYS A 80 4.45 9.40 -7.63
N CYS A 81 3.38 10.04 -8.07
CA CYS A 81 3.42 11.41 -8.57
C CYS A 81 3.74 12.40 -7.44
N GLY A 82 4.56 13.40 -7.74
CA GLY A 82 5.02 14.41 -6.77
C GLY A 82 6.17 13.95 -5.87
N THR A 83 6.40 12.64 -5.73
CA THR A 83 7.51 12.16 -4.91
C THR A 83 8.86 12.40 -5.59
N THR A 84 9.87 12.72 -4.78
CA THR A 84 11.23 13.05 -5.21
C THR A 84 12.25 12.14 -4.53
N PRO A 85 13.54 12.15 -4.93
CA PRO A 85 14.58 11.42 -4.19
C PRO A 85 14.61 11.74 -2.69
N ASP A 86 14.30 12.98 -2.29
CA ASP A 86 14.21 13.37 -0.87
C ASP A 86 13.05 12.68 -0.15
N HIS A 87 11.91 12.50 -0.82
CA HIS A 87 10.79 11.73 -0.28
C HIS A 87 11.22 10.28 -0.04
N ILE A 88 11.83 9.66 -1.05
CA ILE A 88 12.27 8.25 -0.95
C ILE A 88 13.32 8.09 0.15
N LYS A 89 14.23 9.05 0.31
CA LYS A 89 15.19 9.06 1.41
C LYS A 89 14.51 9.09 2.78
N HIS A 90 13.56 10.00 2.99
CA HIS A 90 12.84 10.10 4.27
C HIS A 90 12.01 8.86 4.56
N VAL A 91 11.34 8.28 3.55
CA VAL A 91 10.61 7.01 3.69
C VAL A 91 11.57 5.88 4.09
N ALA A 92 12.70 5.74 3.40
CA ALA A 92 13.69 4.71 3.71
C ALA A 92 14.28 4.86 5.12
N ASP A 93 14.57 6.09 5.53
CA ASP A 93 15.10 6.40 6.85
C ASP A 93 14.04 6.15 7.96
N SER A 94 12.76 6.50 7.73
CA SER A 94 11.68 6.34 8.73
C SER A 94 11.29 4.88 8.98
N VAL A 95 11.35 4.03 7.96
CA VAL A 95 10.97 2.60 8.09
C VAL A 95 12.15 1.68 8.41
N LYS A 96 13.36 2.24 8.54
CA LYS A 96 14.57 1.47 8.79
C LYS A 96 14.47 0.68 10.11
N GLY A 97 14.67 -0.63 10.03
CA GLY A 97 14.63 -1.52 11.19
C GLY A 97 13.22 -1.97 11.60
N ILE A 98 12.17 -1.50 10.92
CA ILE A 98 10.81 -2.01 11.12
C ILE A 98 10.70 -3.36 10.43
N THR A 99 10.12 -4.35 11.12
CA THR A 99 9.89 -5.67 10.54
C THR A 99 8.74 -5.59 9.53
N PRO A 100 8.94 -6.01 8.27
CA PRO A 100 7.88 -5.99 7.26
C PRO A 100 6.69 -6.88 7.65
N ARG A 101 5.52 -6.59 7.07
CA ARG A 101 4.31 -7.41 7.21
C ARG A 101 4.58 -8.90 6.96
N GLN A 102 4.03 -9.76 7.81
CA GLN A 102 3.98 -11.19 7.53
C GLN A 102 2.69 -11.52 6.76
N PRO A 103 2.75 -12.10 5.54
CA PRO A 103 1.54 -12.53 4.83
C PRO A 103 0.72 -13.51 5.68
N PRO A 104 -0.60 -13.29 5.84
CA PRO A 104 -1.43 -14.15 6.64
C PRO A 104 -1.66 -15.48 5.94
N GLU A 105 -1.69 -16.56 6.72
CA GLU A 105 -2.26 -17.82 6.24
C GLU A 105 -3.78 -17.69 6.16
N ARG A 106 -4.35 -18.08 5.02
CA ARG A 106 -5.80 -18.07 4.80
C ARG A 106 -6.31 -19.48 4.60
N GLN A 107 -7.40 -19.80 5.29
CA GLN A 107 -8.07 -21.08 5.12
C GLN A 107 -8.56 -21.26 3.67
N LYS A 108 -8.53 -22.50 3.19
CA LYS A 108 -9.12 -22.85 1.90
C LYS A 108 -10.63 -22.66 1.99
N ALA A 109 -11.16 -21.81 1.12
CA ALA A 109 -12.57 -21.50 1.02
C ALA A 109 -12.90 -21.18 -0.44
N LEU A 110 -14.17 -21.38 -0.83
CA LEU A 110 -14.64 -20.94 -2.15
C LEU A 110 -14.70 -19.41 -2.15
N ARG A 111 -13.88 -18.80 -3.01
CA ARG A 111 -13.79 -17.35 -3.15
C ARG A 111 -14.05 -16.97 -4.60
N LEU A 112 -15.09 -16.18 -4.82
CA LEU A 112 -15.48 -15.73 -6.15
C LEU A 112 -15.13 -14.26 -6.33
N ALA A 113 -14.79 -13.90 -7.56
CA ALA A 113 -14.57 -12.53 -7.99
C ALA A 113 -15.87 -11.97 -8.62
N GLY A 114 -16.03 -10.65 -8.58
CA GLY A 114 -17.20 -9.93 -9.07
C GLY A 114 -17.09 -8.45 -8.72
N LEU A 115 -18.21 -7.72 -8.78
CA LEU A 115 -18.29 -6.35 -8.26
C LEU A 115 -17.99 -6.31 -6.77
N GLU A 116 -18.46 -7.31 -6.03
CA GLU A 116 -18.16 -7.54 -4.63
C GLU A 116 -17.51 -8.93 -4.45
N PRO A 117 -16.57 -9.09 -3.51
CA PRO A 117 -16.02 -10.40 -3.20
C PRO A 117 -17.06 -11.26 -2.49
N PHE A 118 -17.24 -12.50 -2.95
CA PHE A 118 -18.04 -13.51 -2.24
C PHE A 118 -17.12 -14.59 -1.68
N GLU A 119 -17.30 -14.94 -0.41
CA GLU A 119 -16.55 -15.99 0.30
C GLU A 119 -17.55 -16.89 1.01
N LEU A 120 -17.54 -18.19 0.65
CA LEU A 120 -18.32 -19.22 1.34
C LEU A 120 -17.43 -19.81 2.44
N ALA A 121 -17.69 -19.41 3.69
CA ALA A 121 -16.98 -19.86 4.89
C ALA A 121 -17.64 -21.09 5.51
#